data_AF-A0A452HVN2-F1
#
_entry.id   AF-A0A452HVN2-F1
#
_cell.length_a   1.000
_cell.length_b   1.000
_cell.length_c   1.000
_cell.angle_alpha   90.00
_cell.angle_beta   90.00
_cell.angle_gamma   90.00
#
_symmetry.space_group_name_H-M   'P 1'
#
loop_
_entity.id
_entity.type
_entity.pdbx_description
1 polymer ?
#
loop_
_entity_poly.entity_id
_entity_poly.type
_entity_poly.pdbx_seq_one_letter_code
_entity_poly.pdbx_strand_id
1 'polypeptide(L)'
;MEEKLRRVTLWLKKTFGDQPIPQYEVNSRTVDILYELVECNETRDRDVSLVIDDMKQKTAEYESEVNYLQDLLMESVNLSFNSLSSAGTSYLNALVDSAMALETRDTSLASFIPAINDLTSDLHATESRNREMELELTSLRKKLTAALVLEKHLQEDLKKTEEHLAMEKAKADSRTQNMKFLKDKSEDFKFRIKAAEEQLSASGMDPSLTHQSLVSLSEKLTELKQQTVPLKKKLESYLDLTPNPSLARVKIEEAKRELNALEAEFSSKVDMMALSVPEPSKRRFT
;
A
#
# COMPACT_ATOMS: atom_id res chain seq x y z
N MET A 1 32.38 -45.69 -36.50
CA MET A 1 31.19 -46.11 -35.72
C MET A 1 31.33 -47.58 -35.27
N GLU A 2 31.62 -48.49 -36.19
CA GLU A 2 31.76 -49.93 -35.93
C GLU A 2 32.85 -50.27 -34.88
N GLU A 3 34.01 -49.62 -34.96
CA GLU A 3 35.10 -49.84 -33.99
C GLU A 3 34.76 -49.35 -32.57
N LYS A 4 34.09 -48.20 -32.45
CA LYS A 4 33.61 -47.69 -31.14
C LYS A 4 32.58 -48.62 -30.53
N LEU A 5 31.62 -49.10 -31.34
CA LEU A 5 30.59 -50.05 -30.92
C LEU A 5 31.20 -51.38 -30.47
N ARG A 6 32.23 -51.89 -31.17
CA ARG A 6 32.96 -53.10 -30.80
C ARG A 6 33.62 -52.96 -29.42
N ARG A 7 34.31 -51.83 -29.18
CA ARG A 7 34.96 -51.54 -27.88
C ARG A 7 33.94 -51.43 -26.75
N VAL A 8 32.83 -50.71 -26.98
CA VAL A 8 31.71 -50.59 -26.03
C VAL A 8 31.11 -51.96 -25.69
N THR A 9 30.87 -52.81 -26.69
CA THR A 9 30.28 -54.13 -26.49
C THR A 9 31.20 -55.05 -25.67
N LEU A 10 32.51 -55.03 -25.94
CA LEU A 10 33.49 -55.79 -25.18
C LEU A 10 33.59 -55.29 -23.74
N TRP A 11 33.59 -53.98 -23.53
CA TRP A 11 33.60 -53.36 -22.21
C TRP A 11 32.34 -53.72 -21.41
N LEU A 12 31.14 -53.59 -22.01
CA LEU A 12 29.89 -54.01 -21.37
C LEU A 12 29.91 -55.49 -20.97
N LYS A 13 30.41 -56.38 -21.85
CA LYS A 13 30.55 -57.80 -21.50
C LYS A 13 31.50 -58.02 -20.32
N LYS A 14 32.62 -57.27 -20.25
CA LYS A 14 33.57 -57.33 -19.13
C LYS A 14 32.95 -56.79 -17.83
N THR A 15 32.22 -55.68 -17.89
CA THR A 15 31.63 -55.01 -16.73
C THR A 15 30.47 -55.80 -16.13
N PHE A 16 29.62 -56.39 -16.97
CA PHE A 16 28.46 -57.18 -16.51
C PHE A 16 28.81 -58.65 -16.23
N GLY A 17 29.96 -59.15 -16.70
CA GLY A 17 30.40 -60.53 -16.46
C GLY A 17 29.37 -61.55 -16.97
N ASP A 18 28.79 -62.32 -16.04
CA ASP A 18 27.76 -63.33 -16.32
C ASP A 18 26.33 -62.76 -16.35
N GLN A 19 26.14 -61.47 -16.00
CA GLN A 19 24.83 -60.83 -16.03
C GLN A 19 24.46 -60.39 -17.45
N PRO A 20 23.16 -60.46 -17.83
CA PRO A 20 22.71 -60.00 -19.12
C PRO A 20 22.87 -58.48 -19.23
N ILE A 21 23.49 -58.02 -20.33
CA ILE A 21 23.64 -56.59 -20.62
C ILE A 21 22.24 -55.99 -20.88
N PRO A 22 21.85 -54.90 -20.18
CA PRO A 22 20.58 -54.22 -20.42
C PRO A 22 20.44 -53.79 -21.88
N GLN A 23 19.23 -53.91 -22.42
CA GLN A 23 18.96 -53.43 -23.78
C GLN A 23 19.14 -51.91 -23.85
N TYR A 24 19.89 -51.45 -24.85
CA TYR A 24 20.12 -50.03 -25.10
C TYR A 24 19.98 -49.72 -26.60
N GLU A 25 19.66 -48.47 -26.90
CA GLU A 25 19.49 -48.02 -28.28
C GLU A 25 20.86 -47.80 -28.94
N VAL A 26 21.17 -48.58 -29.99
CA VAL A 26 22.42 -48.47 -30.75
C VAL A 26 22.30 -47.37 -31.80
N ASN A 27 22.32 -46.11 -31.34
CA ASN A 27 22.43 -44.93 -32.20
C ASN A 27 23.81 -44.26 -32.03
N SER A 28 24.22 -43.40 -32.98
CA SER A 28 25.56 -42.78 -32.95
C SER A 28 25.84 -42.05 -31.64
N ARG A 29 24.83 -41.31 -31.12
CA ARG A 29 24.95 -40.54 -29.90
C ARG A 29 25.17 -41.43 -28.68
N THR A 30 24.40 -42.52 -28.55
CA THR A 30 24.54 -43.49 -27.45
C THR A 30 25.88 -44.20 -27.51
N VAL A 31 26.34 -44.59 -28.70
CA VAL A 31 27.64 -45.25 -28.88
C VAL A 31 28.79 -44.31 -28.54
N ASP A 32 28.70 -43.03 -28.91
CA ASP A 32 29.72 -42.04 -28.55
C ASP A 32 29.77 -41.78 -27.03
N ILE A 33 28.61 -41.64 -26.37
CA ILE A 33 28.53 -41.48 -24.90
C ILE A 33 29.10 -42.71 -24.17
N LEU A 34 28.72 -43.92 -24.61
CA LEU A 34 29.24 -45.14 -24.01
C LEU A 34 30.74 -45.32 -24.27
N TYR A 35 31.23 -44.90 -25.42
CA TYR A 35 32.64 -44.96 -25.76
C TYR A 35 33.47 -43.99 -24.89
N GLU A 36 32.99 -42.76 -24.68
CA GLU A 36 33.59 -41.82 -23.73
C GLU A 36 33.60 -42.41 -22.31
N LEU A 37 32.51 -43.05 -21.88
CA LEU A 37 32.43 -43.72 -20.60
C LEU A 37 33.46 -44.85 -20.47
N VAL A 38 33.68 -45.64 -21.52
CA VAL A 38 34.71 -46.68 -21.57
C VAL A 38 36.09 -46.07 -21.38
N GLU A 39 36.43 -45.00 -22.11
CA GLU A 39 37.73 -44.34 -22.00
C GLU A 39 37.95 -43.73 -20.61
N CYS A 40 36.94 -43.09 -20.04
CA CYS A 40 36.97 -42.59 -18.67
C CYS A 40 37.15 -43.73 -17.67
N ASN A 41 36.42 -44.84 -17.82
CA ASN A 41 36.49 -45.96 -16.89
C ASN A 41 37.84 -46.67 -16.97
N GLU A 42 38.34 -46.97 -18.17
CA GLU A 42 39.65 -47.60 -18.35
C GLU A 42 40.80 -46.73 -17.81
N THR A 43 40.69 -45.41 -17.94
CA THR A 43 41.67 -44.48 -17.37
C THR A 43 41.63 -44.54 -15.85
N ARG A 44 40.43 -44.46 -15.25
CA ARG A 44 40.26 -44.57 -13.80
C ARG A 44 40.68 -45.93 -13.25
N ASP A 45 40.35 -47.02 -13.93
CA ASP A 45 40.76 -48.38 -13.56
C ASP A 45 42.28 -48.51 -13.56
N ARG A 46 42.95 -47.90 -14.55
CA ARG A 46 44.42 -47.86 -14.61
C ARG A 46 44.98 -47.06 -13.44
N ASP A 47 44.45 -45.88 -13.17
CA ASP A 47 44.92 -45.02 -12.07
C ASP A 47 44.75 -45.72 -10.71
N VAL A 48 43.59 -46.37 -10.49
CA VAL A 48 43.33 -47.17 -9.28
C VAL A 48 44.28 -48.36 -9.20
N SER A 49 44.54 -49.05 -10.31
CA SER A 49 45.49 -50.18 -10.34
C SER A 49 46.90 -49.73 -9.96
N LEU A 50 47.35 -48.58 -10.46
CA LEU A 50 48.65 -48.00 -10.08
C LEU A 50 48.73 -47.67 -8.59
N VAL A 51 47.67 -47.10 -8.01
CA VAL A 51 47.60 -46.84 -6.56
C VAL A 51 47.65 -48.15 -5.77
N ILE A 52 46.93 -49.19 -6.22
CA ILE A 52 46.95 -50.51 -5.56
C ILE A 52 48.35 -51.11 -5.59
N ASP A 53 49.03 -51.05 -6.73
CA ASP A 53 50.37 -51.61 -6.88
C ASP A 53 51.42 -50.84 -6.06
N ASP A 54 51.34 -49.51 -6.03
CA ASP A 54 52.16 -48.66 -5.14
C ASP A 54 51.96 -48.99 -3.67
N MET A 55 50.70 -49.15 -3.23
CA MET A 55 50.38 -49.51 -1.85
C MET A 55 50.92 -50.89 -1.49
N LYS A 56 50.78 -51.89 -2.37
CA LYS A 56 51.35 -53.23 -2.17
C LYS A 56 52.88 -53.18 -2.05
N GLN A 57 53.53 -52.41 -2.91
CA GLN A 57 54.98 -52.23 -2.84
C GLN A 57 55.39 -51.61 -1.51
N LYS A 58 54.75 -50.50 -1.10
CA LYS A 58 55.01 -49.86 0.20
C LYS A 58 54.78 -50.80 1.37
N THR A 59 53.70 -51.59 1.36
CA THR A 59 53.45 -52.58 2.41
C THR A 59 54.60 -53.60 2.49
N ALA A 60 55.05 -54.14 1.35
CA ALA A 60 56.16 -55.09 1.34
C ALA A 60 57.49 -54.46 1.82
N GLU A 61 57.75 -53.21 1.44
CA GLU A 61 58.91 -52.45 1.92
C GLU A 61 58.85 -52.24 3.44
N TYR A 62 57.71 -51.79 3.97
CA TYR A 62 57.53 -51.62 5.41
C TYR A 62 57.63 -52.93 6.19
N GLU A 63 57.05 -54.03 5.69
CA GLU A 63 57.19 -55.35 6.31
C GLU A 63 58.66 -55.80 6.35
N SER A 64 59.42 -55.56 5.27
CA SER A 64 60.85 -55.89 5.23
C SER A 64 61.67 -55.07 6.22
N GLU A 65 61.37 -53.77 6.34
CA GLU A 65 62.03 -52.86 7.30
C GLU A 65 61.70 -53.24 8.74
N VAL A 66 60.44 -53.60 9.03
CA VAL A 66 60.03 -54.08 10.37
C VAL A 66 60.81 -55.32 10.76
N ASN A 67 60.93 -56.31 9.86
CA ASN A 67 61.72 -57.52 10.12
C ASN A 67 63.20 -57.19 10.36
N TYR A 68 63.78 -56.32 9.53
CA TYR A 68 65.17 -55.88 9.68
C TYR A 68 65.42 -55.19 11.03
N LEU A 69 64.56 -54.25 11.42
CA LEU A 69 64.67 -53.54 12.70
C LEU A 69 64.46 -54.48 13.90
N GLN A 70 63.54 -55.44 13.79
CA GLN A 70 63.31 -56.44 14.82
C GLN A 70 64.55 -57.32 15.04
N ASP A 71 65.16 -57.80 13.95
CA ASP A 71 66.39 -58.61 14.01
C ASP A 71 67.56 -57.80 14.59
N LEU A 72 67.73 -56.55 14.14
CA LEU A 72 68.76 -55.64 14.65
C LEU A 72 68.62 -55.40 16.16
N LEU A 73 67.41 -55.15 16.67
CA LEU A 73 67.16 -54.93 18.10
C LEU A 73 67.43 -56.20 18.92
N MET A 74 67.10 -57.37 18.37
CA MET A 74 67.40 -58.66 19.00
C MET A 74 68.92 -58.89 19.09
N GLU A 75 69.66 -58.70 17.99
CA GLU A 75 71.11 -58.95 17.97
C GLU A 75 71.92 -57.96 18.80
N SER A 76 71.55 -56.68 18.79
CA SER A 76 72.33 -55.61 19.43
C SER A 76 72.04 -55.43 20.92
N VAL A 77 70.77 -55.54 21.34
CA VAL A 77 70.35 -55.21 22.71
C VAL A 77 69.58 -56.36 23.39
N ASN A 78 69.37 -57.49 22.72
CA ASN A 78 68.53 -58.61 23.18
C ASN A 78 67.12 -58.16 23.64
N LEU A 79 66.58 -57.13 22.99
CA LEU A 79 65.24 -56.62 23.26
C LEU A 79 64.24 -57.32 22.34
N SER A 80 63.30 -58.05 22.93
CA SER A 80 62.12 -58.55 22.22
C SER A 80 60.90 -57.71 22.58
N PHE A 81 59.97 -57.55 21.63
CA PHE A 81 58.67 -56.95 21.89
C PHE A 81 57.91 -57.66 23.02
N ASN A 82 58.14 -58.97 23.18
CA ASN A 82 57.54 -59.81 24.21
C ASN A 82 58.22 -59.67 25.59
N SER A 83 59.34 -58.94 25.68
CA SER A 83 60.09 -58.73 26.92
C SER A 83 59.60 -57.53 27.72
N LEU A 84 58.71 -56.70 27.16
CA LEU A 84 58.14 -55.54 27.85
C LEU A 84 57.07 -55.98 28.86
N SER A 85 56.93 -55.20 29.93
CA SER A 85 55.77 -55.35 30.83
C SER A 85 54.48 -54.98 30.10
N SER A 86 53.34 -55.41 30.63
CA SER A 86 52.02 -55.02 30.10
C SER A 86 51.85 -53.49 30.04
N ALA A 87 52.35 -52.79 31.06
CA ALA A 87 52.37 -51.33 31.11
C ALA A 87 53.26 -50.73 30.00
N GLY A 88 54.48 -51.25 29.82
CA GLY A 88 55.39 -50.79 28.77
C GLY A 88 54.81 -50.97 27.37
N THR A 89 54.19 -52.13 27.12
CA THR A 89 53.48 -52.42 25.86
C THR A 89 52.33 -51.44 25.64
N SER A 90 51.55 -51.14 26.68
CA SER A 90 50.43 -50.19 26.58
C SER A 90 50.87 -48.77 26.25
N TYR A 91 51.99 -48.31 26.83
CA TYR A 91 52.52 -46.97 26.55
C TYR A 91 53.08 -46.88 25.13
N LEU A 92 53.76 -47.92 24.65
CA LEU A 92 54.27 -47.97 23.28
C LEU A 92 53.11 -47.97 22.28
N ASN A 93 52.08 -48.78 22.51
CA ASN A 93 50.88 -48.78 21.67
C ASN A 93 50.21 -47.41 21.67
N ALA A 94 50.02 -46.78 22.83
CA ALA A 94 49.44 -45.43 22.90
C ALA A 94 50.28 -44.38 22.15
N LEU A 95 51.61 -44.50 22.16
CA LEU A 95 52.51 -43.61 21.43
C LEU A 95 52.38 -43.82 19.92
N VAL A 96 52.32 -45.07 19.46
CA VAL A 96 52.09 -45.43 18.04
C VAL A 96 50.72 -44.97 17.59
N ASP A 97 49.67 -45.25 18.35
CA ASP A 97 48.29 -44.84 18.04
C ASP A 97 48.19 -43.31 17.95
N SER A 98 48.89 -42.59 18.84
CA SER A 98 48.94 -41.12 18.80
C SER A 98 49.68 -40.61 17.57
N ALA A 99 50.81 -41.23 17.19
CA ALA A 99 51.55 -40.87 15.97
C ALA A 99 50.69 -41.11 14.72
N MET A 100 49.97 -42.23 14.66
CA MET A 100 49.05 -42.56 13.57
C MET A 100 47.87 -41.58 13.51
N ALA A 101 47.29 -41.22 14.65
CA ALA A 101 46.17 -40.26 14.72
C ALA A 101 46.60 -38.82 14.34
N LEU A 102 47.85 -38.45 14.63
CA LEU A 102 48.44 -37.17 14.25
C LEU A 102 49.12 -37.21 12.86
N GLU A 103 49.10 -38.36 12.19
CA GLU A 103 49.76 -38.60 10.90
C GLU A 103 51.26 -38.22 10.88
N THR A 104 51.98 -38.44 11.99
CA THR A 104 53.40 -38.12 12.09
C THR A 104 54.29 -39.25 11.55
N ARG A 105 55.47 -38.88 11.03
CA ARG A 105 56.43 -39.86 10.48
C ARG A 105 57.22 -40.62 11.54
N ASP A 106 57.36 -40.03 12.73
CA ASP A 106 58.06 -40.61 13.86
C ASP A 106 57.37 -40.25 15.18
N THR A 107 57.84 -40.89 16.26
CA THR A 107 57.38 -40.63 17.63
C THR A 107 58.25 -39.58 18.35
N SER A 108 58.97 -38.74 17.60
CA SER A 108 59.82 -37.71 18.18
C SER A 108 58.99 -36.50 18.63
N LEU A 109 59.45 -35.82 19.68
CA LEU A 109 58.82 -34.58 20.14
C LEU A 109 58.82 -33.49 19.07
N ALA A 110 59.84 -33.47 18.19
CA ALA A 110 59.95 -32.50 17.11
C ALA A 110 58.84 -32.66 16.05
N SER A 111 58.30 -33.88 15.88
CA SER A 111 57.14 -34.15 15.02
C SER A 111 55.82 -33.96 15.75
N PHE A 112 55.72 -34.40 17.00
CA PHE A 112 54.49 -34.34 17.79
C PHE A 112 54.07 -32.92 18.15
N ILE A 113 55.01 -32.06 18.57
CA ILE A 113 54.68 -30.71 19.04
C ILE A 113 54.04 -29.87 17.93
N PRO A 114 54.60 -29.80 16.69
CA PRO A 114 53.94 -29.10 15.59
C PRO A 114 52.58 -29.70 15.25
N ALA A 115 52.48 -31.04 15.12
CA ALA A 115 51.21 -31.69 14.76
C ALA A 115 50.09 -31.41 15.78
N ILE A 116 50.41 -31.44 17.07
CA ILE A 116 49.47 -31.09 18.14
C ILE A 116 49.08 -29.61 18.07
N ASN A 117 50.04 -28.72 17.83
CA ASN A 117 49.76 -27.29 17.71
C ASN A 117 48.88 -26.97 16.50
N ASP A 118 49.15 -27.59 15.36
CA ASP A 118 48.35 -27.45 14.13
C ASP A 118 46.92 -27.94 14.38
N LEU A 119 46.75 -29.14 14.95
CA LEU A 119 45.44 -29.67 15.33
C LEU A 119 44.70 -28.76 16.32
N THR A 120 45.42 -28.22 17.31
CA THR A 120 44.83 -27.29 18.30
C THR A 120 44.39 -25.99 17.65
N SER A 121 45.19 -25.46 16.72
CA SER A 121 44.86 -24.28 15.92
C SER A 121 43.61 -24.52 15.06
N ASP A 122 43.55 -25.65 14.37
CA ASP A 122 42.41 -26.05 13.53
C ASP A 122 41.14 -26.24 14.35
N LEU A 123 41.25 -26.82 15.54
CA LEU A 123 40.14 -26.93 16.49
C LEU A 123 39.61 -25.55 16.87
N HIS A 124 40.49 -24.62 17.27
CA HIS A 124 40.08 -23.26 17.63
C HIS A 124 39.47 -22.49 16.46
N ALA A 125 40.05 -22.61 15.25
CA ALA A 125 39.50 -21.99 14.05
C ALA A 125 38.10 -22.53 13.73
N THR A 126 37.91 -23.85 13.83
CA THR A 126 36.62 -24.51 13.62
C THR A 126 35.60 -24.10 14.67
N GLU A 127 35.97 -24.05 15.95
CA GLU A 127 35.10 -23.57 17.02
C GLU A 127 34.69 -22.12 16.80
N SER A 128 35.62 -21.24 16.41
CA SER A 128 35.32 -19.84 16.13
C SER A 128 34.31 -19.71 14.98
N ARG A 129 34.52 -20.45 13.88
CA ARG A 129 33.60 -20.48 12.74
C ARG A 129 32.22 -21.01 13.12
N ASN A 130 32.16 -22.04 13.97
CA ASN A 130 30.89 -22.57 14.47
C ASN A 130 30.14 -21.54 15.31
N ARG A 131 30.83 -20.82 16.21
CA ARG A 131 30.21 -19.73 17.00
C ARG A 131 29.66 -18.62 16.11
N GLU A 132 30.40 -18.22 15.06
CA GLU A 132 29.94 -17.24 14.09
C GLU A 132 28.69 -17.71 13.35
N MET A 133 28.69 -18.95 12.85
CA MET A 133 27.51 -19.56 12.22
C MET A 133 26.31 -19.61 13.15
N GLU A 134 26.49 -19.91 14.43
CA GLU A 134 25.39 -19.88 15.42
C GLU A 134 24.81 -18.48 15.60
N LEU A 135 25.66 -17.44 15.64
CA LEU A 135 25.21 -16.05 15.69
C LEU A 135 24.44 -15.66 14.42
N GLU A 136 24.92 -16.06 13.25
CA GLU A 136 24.20 -15.83 11.99
C GLU A 136 22.85 -16.57 11.96
N LEU A 137 22.81 -17.83 12.38
CA LEU A 137 21.59 -18.62 12.46
C LEU A 137 20.57 -17.99 13.41
N THR A 138 21.00 -17.52 14.58
CA THR A 138 20.10 -16.85 15.52
C THR A 138 19.58 -15.51 14.97
N SER A 139 20.42 -14.75 14.26
CA SER A 139 20.02 -13.52 13.56
C SER A 139 19.01 -13.80 12.44
N LEU A 140 19.27 -14.81 11.61
CA LEU A 140 18.36 -15.24 10.54
C LEU A 140 17.03 -15.73 11.10
N ARG A 141 17.03 -16.51 12.19
CA ARG A 141 15.79 -16.92 12.87
C ARG A 141 14.97 -15.72 13.33
N LYS A 142 15.60 -14.70 13.93
CA LYS A 142 14.90 -13.46 14.34
C LYS A 142 14.28 -12.74 13.14
N LYS A 143 15.03 -12.60 12.04
CA LYS A 143 14.55 -11.98 10.79
C LYS A 143 13.38 -12.76 10.19
N LEU A 144 13.48 -14.09 10.15
CA LEU A 144 12.41 -14.97 9.65
C LEU A 144 11.13 -14.82 10.49
N THR A 145 11.24 -14.82 11.82
CA THR A 145 10.08 -14.60 12.69
C THR A 145 9.44 -13.24 12.44
N ALA A 146 10.24 -12.17 12.29
CA ALA A 146 9.72 -10.84 11.97
C ALA A 146 9.01 -10.81 10.61
N ALA A 147 9.58 -11.46 9.60
CA ALA A 147 8.98 -11.57 8.27
C ALA A 147 7.65 -12.34 8.30
N LEU A 148 7.57 -13.46 9.02
CA LEU A 148 6.34 -14.25 9.19
C LEU A 148 5.24 -13.47 9.92
N VAL A 149 5.61 -12.66 10.92
CA VAL A 149 4.65 -11.78 11.59
C VAL A 149 4.13 -10.73 10.62
N LEU A 150 5.01 -10.09 9.84
CA LEU A 150 4.61 -9.10 8.82
C LEU A 150 3.71 -9.72 7.75
N GLU A 151 4.04 -10.91 7.26
CA GLU A 151 3.23 -11.65 6.28
C GLU A 151 1.80 -11.86 6.79
N LYS A 152 1.63 -12.29 8.05
CA LYS A 152 0.31 -12.45 8.65
C LYS A 152 -0.47 -11.14 8.70
N HIS A 153 0.17 -10.03 9.09
CA HIS A 153 -0.47 -8.72 9.11
C HIS A 153 -0.89 -8.28 7.70
N LEU A 154 -0.03 -8.47 6.70
CA LEU A 154 -0.35 -8.14 5.30
C LEU A 154 -1.51 -8.99 4.77
N GLN A 155 -1.59 -10.26 5.15
CA GLN A 155 -2.72 -11.13 4.80
C GLN A 155 -4.03 -10.65 5.42
N GLU A 156 -4.02 -10.20 6.68
CA GLU A 156 -5.19 -9.63 7.34
C GLU A 156 -5.62 -8.30 6.68
N ASP A 157 -4.67 -7.43 6.34
CA ASP A 157 -4.95 -6.16 5.69
C ASP A 157 -5.47 -6.35 4.26
N LEU A 158 -4.95 -7.34 3.54
CA LEU A 158 -5.48 -7.73 2.22
C LEU A 158 -6.94 -8.16 2.33
N LYS A 159 -7.28 -9.02 3.30
CA LYS A 159 -8.67 -9.44 3.54
C LYS A 159 -9.58 -8.25 3.85
N LYS A 160 -9.18 -7.33 4.73
CA LYS A 160 -9.96 -6.11 5.03
C LYS A 160 -10.16 -5.25 3.78
N THR A 161 -9.13 -5.13 2.96
CA THR A 161 -9.18 -4.34 1.72
C THR A 161 -10.12 -4.97 0.70
N GLU A 162 -10.11 -6.30 0.56
CA GLU A 162 -11.05 -7.03 -0.29
C GLU A 162 -12.51 -6.84 0.16
N GLU A 163 -12.77 -6.92 1.47
CA GLU A 163 -14.10 -6.64 2.05
C GLU A 163 -14.54 -5.19 1.77
N HIS A 164 -13.65 -4.22 1.95
CA HIS A 164 -13.93 -2.82 1.62
C HIS A 164 -14.21 -2.61 0.13
N LEU A 165 -13.44 -3.25 -0.74
CA LEU A 165 -13.63 -3.20 -2.19
C LEU A 165 -14.97 -3.80 -2.60
N ALA A 166 -15.37 -4.92 -2.01
CA ALA A 166 -16.67 -5.54 -2.26
C ALA A 166 -17.82 -4.60 -1.84
N MET A 167 -17.70 -3.96 -0.68
CA MET A 167 -18.69 -2.98 -0.20
C MET A 167 -18.80 -1.76 -1.13
N GLU A 168 -17.67 -1.19 -1.56
CA GLU A 168 -17.68 -0.04 -2.47
C GLU A 168 -18.20 -0.40 -3.86
N LYS A 169 -17.90 -1.60 -4.38
CA LYS A 169 -18.53 -2.11 -5.61
C LYS A 169 -20.05 -2.18 -5.48
N ALA A 170 -20.57 -2.77 -4.40
CA ALA A 170 -22.02 -2.83 -4.17
C ALA A 170 -22.67 -1.43 -4.06
N LYS A 171 -21.98 -0.46 -3.43
CA LYS A 171 -22.44 0.93 -3.39
C LYS A 171 -22.39 1.59 -4.76
N ALA A 172 -21.35 1.36 -5.54
CA ALA A 172 -21.23 1.90 -6.90
C ALA A 172 -22.31 1.33 -7.82
N ASP A 173 -22.59 0.04 -7.73
CA ASP A 173 -23.65 -0.63 -8.50
C ASP A 173 -25.03 -0.07 -8.14
N SER A 174 -25.35 0.08 -6.85
CA SER A 174 -26.63 0.66 -6.42
C SER A 174 -26.77 2.12 -6.84
N ARG A 175 -25.70 2.93 -6.78
CA ARG A 175 -25.69 4.31 -7.30
C ARG A 175 -25.91 4.33 -8.82
N THR A 176 -25.31 3.42 -9.55
CA THR A 176 -25.45 3.32 -11.02
C THR A 176 -26.89 2.95 -11.40
N GLN A 177 -27.49 2.00 -10.69
CA GLN A 177 -28.90 1.64 -10.87
C GLN A 177 -29.83 2.81 -10.54
N ASN A 178 -29.59 3.51 -9.43
CA ASN A 178 -30.37 4.68 -9.04
C ASN A 178 -30.24 5.83 -10.05
N MET A 179 -29.04 6.07 -10.58
CA MET A 179 -28.79 7.05 -11.64
C MET A 179 -29.60 6.72 -12.89
N LYS A 180 -29.61 5.44 -13.30
CA LYS A 180 -30.41 4.97 -14.44
C LYS A 180 -31.90 5.20 -14.21
N PHE A 181 -32.42 4.80 -13.05
CA PHE A 181 -33.82 5.02 -12.68
C PHE A 181 -34.21 6.51 -12.71
N LEU A 182 -33.38 7.40 -12.15
CA LEU A 182 -33.63 8.84 -12.17
C LEU A 182 -33.60 9.42 -13.58
N LYS A 183 -32.71 8.91 -14.44
CA LYS A 183 -32.66 9.30 -15.85
C LYS A 183 -33.94 8.90 -16.58
N ASP A 184 -34.35 7.64 -16.45
CA ASP A 184 -35.58 7.12 -17.07
C ASP A 184 -36.81 7.91 -16.60
N LYS A 185 -36.88 8.24 -15.29
CA LYS A 185 -37.96 9.05 -14.71
C LYS A 185 -37.94 10.51 -15.22
N SER A 186 -36.76 11.08 -15.43
CA SER A 186 -36.64 12.42 -16.02
C SER A 186 -37.13 12.44 -17.46
N GLU A 187 -36.83 11.39 -18.24
CA GLU A 187 -37.33 11.24 -19.60
C GLU A 187 -38.86 11.07 -19.63
N ASP A 188 -39.44 10.23 -18.76
CA ASP A 188 -40.90 10.11 -18.60
C ASP A 188 -41.56 11.48 -18.30
N PHE A 189 -41.03 12.23 -17.33
CA PHE A 189 -41.58 13.55 -17.03
C PHE A 189 -41.47 14.52 -18.22
N LYS A 190 -40.37 14.48 -18.98
CA LYS A 190 -40.25 15.29 -20.21
C LYS A 190 -41.33 14.94 -21.23
N PHE A 191 -41.61 13.64 -21.44
CA PHE A 191 -42.67 13.22 -22.35
C PHE A 191 -44.05 13.66 -21.85
N ARG A 192 -44.33 13.50 -20.55
CA ARG A 192 -45.62 13.91 -19.96
C ARG A 192 -45.84 15.42 -20.00
N ILE A 193 -44.80 16.22 -19.76
CA ILE A 193 -44.85 17.68 -19.87
C ILE A 193 -45.16 18.07 -21.31
N LYS A 194 -44.43 17.54 -22.30
CA LYS A 194 -44.70 17.81 -23.71
C LYS A 194 -46.13 17.45 -24.11
N ALA A 195 -46.61 16.28 -23.72
CA ALA A 195 -47.99 15.87 -24.00
C ALA A 195 -49.02 16.81 -23.36
N ALA A 196 -48.79 17.28 -22.13
CA ALA A 196 -49.66 18.24 -21.47
C ALA A 196 -49.61 19.63 -22.12
N GLU A 197 -48.43 20.09 -22.55
CA GLU A 197 -48.25 21.34 -23.31
C GLU A 197 -48.96 21.28 -24.67
N GLU A 198 -48.87 20.15 -25.37
CA GLU A 198 -49.60 19.89 -26.62
C GLU A 198 -51.11 19.87 -26.39
N GLN A 199 -51.60 19.25 -25.30
CA GLN A 199 -53.02 19.28 -24.93
C GLN A 199 -53.51 20.69 -24.58
N LEU A 200 -52.73 21.46 -23.83
CA LEU A 200 -53.02 22.87 -23.51
C LEU A 200 -53.09 23.71 -24.78
N SER A 201 -52.16 23.49 -25.71
CA SER A 201 -52.15 24.18 -27.00
C SER A 201 -53.36 23.79 -27.87
N ALA A 202 -53.72 22.50 -27.91
CA ALA A 202 -54.86 21.98 -28.68
C ALA A 202 -56.22 22.46 -28.14
N SER A 203 -56.33 22.67 -26.83
CA SER A 203 -57.51 23.25 -26.17
C SER A 203 -57.65 24.78 -26.36
N GLY A 204 -56.69 25.41 -27.07
CA GLY A 204 -56.76 26.83 -27.43
C GLY A 204 -56.42 27.77 -26.27
N MET A 205 -55.57 27.34 -25.34
CA MET A 205 -55.19 28.15 -24.18
C MET A 205 -54.40 29.38 -24.61
N ASP A 206 -54.90 30.57 -24.24
CA ASP A 206 -54.27 31.85 -24.55
C ASP A 206 -53.06 32.10 -23.63
N PRO A 207 -51.85 32.36 -24.18
CA PRO A 207 -50.66 32.70 -23.39
C PRO A 207 -50.85 33.86 -22.41
N SER A 208 -51.84 34.73 -22.63
CA SER A 208 -52.21 35.82 -21.72
C SER A 208 -52.73 35.33 -20.34
N LEU A 209 -53.27 34.11 -20.28
CA LEU A 209 -53.79 33.46 -19.07
C LEU A 209 -52.72 32.67 -18.30
N THR A 210 -51.46 32.70 -18.75
CA THR A 210 -50.34 32.08 -18.04
C THR A 210 -50.14 32.77 -16.69
N HIS A 211 -49.76 32.02 -15.64
CA HIS A 211 -49.50 32.58 -14.31
C HIS A 211 -48.52 33.76 -14.36
N GLN A 212 -47.44 33.67 -15.14
CA GLN A 212 -46.47 34.75 -15.30
C GLN A 212 -47.09 36.02 -15.90
N SER A 213 -47.94 35.87 -16.92
CA SER A 213 -48.68 36.99 -17.53
C SER A 213 -49.67 37.61 -16.54
N LEU A 214 -50.43 36.80 -15.80
CA LEU A 214 -51.36 37.24 -14.76
C LEU A 214 -50.66 37.99 -13.62
N VAL A 215 -49.53 37.48 -13.15
CA VAL A 215 -48.70 38.14 -12.13
C VAL A 215 -48.21 39.49 -12.65
N SER A 216 -47.64 39.54 -13.85
CA SER A 216 -47.16 40.81 -14.44
C SER A 216 -48.29 41.83 -14.65
N LEU A 217 -49.50 41.37 -14.99
CA LEU A 217 -50.68 42.22 -15.14
C LEU A 217 -51.16 42.72 -13.78
N SER A 218 -51.11 41.87 -12.74
CA SER A 218 -51.45 42.26 -11.37
C SER A 218 -50.48 43.28 -10.81
N GLU A 219 -49.18 43.11 -11.06
CA GLU A 219 -48.13 44.05 -10.68
C GLU A 219 -48.35 45.40 -11.37
N LYS A 220 -48.58 45.40 -12.69
CA LYS A 220 -48.93 46.63 -13.44
C LYS A 220 -50.21 47.29 -12.92
N LEU A 221 -51.22 46.51 -12.55
CA LEU A 221 -52.47 47.04 -11.99
C LEU A 221 -52.26 47.67 -10.61
N THR A 222 -51.39 47.09 -9.78
CA THR A 222 -51.01 47.71 -8.50
C THR A 222 -50.22 49.00 -8.69
N GLU A 223 -49.32 49.05 -9.67
CA GLU A 223 -48.56 50.26 -10.02
C GLU A 223 -49.48 51.37 -10.54
N LEU A 224 -50.39 51.03 -11.47
CA LEU A 224 -51.42 51.96 -11.96
C LEU A 224 -52.33 52.46 -10.83
N LYS A 225 -52.76 51.58 -9.91
CA LYS A 225 -53.52 52.00 -8.72
C LYS A 225 -52.70 52.97 -7.86
N GLN A 226 -51.43 52.69 -7.63
CA GLN A 226 -50.54 53.56 -6.87
C GLN A 226 -50.36 54.94 -7.53
N GLN A 227 -50.29 55.01 -8.86
CA GLN A 227 -50.24 56.27 -9.61
C GLN A 227 -51.59 57.01 -9.63
N THR A 228 -52.72 56.29 -9.58
CA THR A 228 -54.06 56.88 -9.62
C THR A 228 -54.45 57.55 -8.28
N VAL A 229 -53.93 57.06 -7.15
CA VAL A 229 -54.17 57.63 -5.81
C VAL A 229 -53.79 59.13 -5.70
N PRO A 230 -52.56 59.56 -6.06
CA PRO A 230 -52.19 60.98 -6.02
C PRO A 230 -52.90 61.82 -7.09
N LEU A 231 -53.23 61.22 -8.24
CA LEU A 231 -54.01 61.88 -9.30
C LEU A 231 -55.46 62.15 -8.86
N LYS A 232 -56.13 61.20 -8.20
CA LYS A 232 -57.44 61.41 -7.57
C LYS A 232 -57.39 62.48 -6.49
N LYS A 233 -56.35 62.48 -5.64
CA LYS A 233 -56.16 63.51 -4.61
C LYS A 233 -55.99 64.92 -5.21
N LYS A 234 -55.27 65.03 -6.34
CA LYS A 234 -55.21 66.28 -7.12
C LYS A 234 -56.58 66.65 -7.68
N LEU A 235 -57.31 65.72 -8.28
CA LEU A 235 -58.64 65.99 -8.83
C LEU A 235 -59.65 66.45 -7.76
N GLU A 236 -59.68 65.81 -6.59
CA GLU A 236 -60.49 66.24 -5.44
C GLU A 236 -60.14 67.67 -5.01
N SER A 237 -58.86 68.05 -4.97
CA SER A 237 -58.47 69.44 -4.68
C SER A 237 -58.94 70.47 -5.72
N TYR A 238 -59.20 70.03 -6.96
CA TYR A 238 -59.74 70.89 -8.01
C TYR A 238 -61.28 70.92 -8.05
N LEU A 239 -61.96 69.96 -7.41
CA LEU A 239 -63.43 69.88 -7.40
C LEU A 239 -64.08 70.89 -6.44
N ASP A 240 -63.33 71.43 -5.48
CA ASP A 240 -63.78 72.52 -4.58
C ASP A 240 -63.72 73.91 -5.24
N LEU A 241 -63.12 74.03 -6.44
CA LEU A 241 -63.05 75.28 -7.19
C LEU A 241 -64.24 75.34 -8.17
N THR A 242 -65.13 76.31 -7.95
CA THR A 242 -66.28 76.51 -8.86
C THR A 242 -65.83 76.89 -10.27
N PRO A 243 -66.42 76.34 -11.35
CA PRO A 243 -65.83 76.38 -12.69
C PRO A 243 -65.84 77.73 -13.43
N ASN A 244 -66.15 78.84 -12.75
CA ASN A 244 -66.27 80.15 -13.40
C ASN A 244 -65.33 81.19 -12.75
N PRO A 245 -64.24 81.59 -13.43
CA PRO A 245 -63.22 82.50 -12.89
C PRO A 245 -63.76 83.89 -12.54
N SER A 246 -64.88 84.31 -13.13
CA SER A 246 -65.54 85.58 -12.80
C SER A 246 -66.26 85.54 -11.44
N LEU A 247 -66.84 84.39 -11.07
CA LEU A 247 -67.55 84.21 -9.80
C LEU A 247 -66.58 84.04 -8.62
N ALA A 248 -65.44 83.37 -8.86
CA ALA A 248 -64.36 83.23 -7.88
C ALA A 248 -63.77 84.60 -7.49
N ARG A 249 -63.62 85.52 -8.45
CA ARG A 249 -63.11 86.87 -8.17
C ARG A 249 -64.07 87.69 -7.30
N VAL A 250 -65.38 87.53 -7.47
CA VAL A 250 -66.41 88.17 -6.62
C VAL A 250 -66.37 87.60 -5.20
N LYS A 251 -66.31 86.27 -5.03
CA LYS A 251 -66.20 85.65 -3.70
C LYS A 251 -64.89 85.98 -2.96
N ILE A 252 -63.79 86.14 -3.69
CA ILE A 252 -62.51 86.61 -3.11
C ILE A 252 -62.62 88.06 -2.63
N GLU A 253 -63.35 88.93 -3.35
CA GLU A 253 -63.63 90.30 -2.93
C GLU A 253 -64.59 90.37 -1.73
N GLU A 254 -65.65 89.55 -1.71
CA GLU A 254 -66.56 89.44 -0.55
C GLU A 254 -65.80 88.98 0.71
N ALA A 255 -64.99 87.92 0.61
CA ALA A 255 -64.18 87.45 1.73
C ALA A 255 -63.14 88.48 2.19
N LYS A 256 -62.58 89.28 1.27
CA LYS A 256 -61.71 90.42 1.63
C LYS A 256 -62.45 91.52 2.39
N ARG A 257 -63.69 91.81 2.01
CA ARG A 257 -64.54 92.79 2.71
C ARG A 257 -64.95 92.29 4.10
N GLU A 258 -65.29 91.01 4.22
CA GLU A 258 -65.55 90.38 5.53
C GLU A 258 -64.33 90.40 6.44
N LEU A 259 -63.13 90.13 5.90
CA LEU A 259 -61.88 90.19 6.65
C LEU A 259 -61.59 91.62 7.15
N ASN A 260 -61.71 92.63 6.28
CA ASN A 260 -61.51 94.02 6.66
C ASN A 260 -62.53 94.49 7.71
N ALA A 261 -63.77 93.99 7.65
CA ALA A 261 -64.79 94.30 8.66
C ALA A 261 -64.44 93.68 10.02
N LEU A 262 -64.00 92.41 10.05
CA LEU A 262 -63.54 91.76 11.29
C LEU A 262 -62.26 92.41 11.85
N GLU A 263 -61.35 92.84 10.99
CA GLU A 263 -60.10 93.50 11.39
C GLU A 263 -60.39 94.90 11.97
N ALA A 264 -61.37 95.63 11.41
CA ALA A 264 -61.87 96.87 11.98
C ALA A 264 -62.59 96.65 13.33
N GLU A 265 -63.39 95.58 13.46
CA GLU A 265 -64.05 95.21 14.72
C GLU A 265 -63.01 94.82 15.79
N PHE A 266 -61.98 94.08 15.41
CA PHE A 266 -60.85 93.72 16.27
C PHE A 266 -60.07 94.97 16.70
N SER A 267 -59.76 95.88 15.78
CA SER A 267 -59.06 97.13 16.08
C SER A 267 -59.88 98.03 17.03
N SER A 268 -61.20 98.10 16.84
CA SER A 268 -62.11 98.81 17.76
C SER A 268 -62.13 98.18 19.16
N LYS A 269 -62.07 96.85 19.26
CA LYS A 269 -62.01 96.13 20.54
C LYS A 269 -60.68 96.32 21.27
N VAL A 270 -59.59 96.41 20.52
CA VAL A 270 -58.24 96.70 21.04
C VAL A 270 -58.14 98.15 21.54
N ASP A 271 -58.72 99.12 20.81
CA ASP A 271 -58.75 100.53 21.24
C ASP A 271 -59.66 100.77 22.47
N MET A 272 -60.75 100.01 22.62
CA MET A 272 -61.57 100.06 23.86
C MET A 272 -60.86 99.47 25.08
N MET A 273 -59.92 98.55 24.92
CA MET A 273 -59.08 98.05 26.02
C MET A 273 -57.96 99.04 26.42
N ALA A 274 -57.53 99.91 25.51
CA ALA A 274 -56.46 100.88 25.76
C ALA A 274 -56.92 102.13 26.57
N LEU A 275 -58.22 102.43 26.60
CA LEU A 275 -58.81 103.56 27.34
C LEU A 275 -59.31 103.21 28.75
N SER A 276 -59.24 101.94 29.17
CA SER A 276 -59.80 101.47 30.45
C SER A 276 -58.77 101.10 31.54
N VAL A 277 -57.50 101.52 31.45
CA VAL A 277 -56.53 101.25 32.53
C VAL A 277 -55.59 102.42 32.83
N PRO A 278 -55.93 103.22 33.86
CA PRO A 278 -54.95 103.78 34.80
C PRO A 278 -55.27 103.31 36.25
N GLU A 279 -54.32 102.61 36.88
CA GLU A 279 -53.52 103.04 38.05
C GLU A 279 -53.99 102.43 39.40
N PRO A 280 -53.08 102.26 40.38
CA PRO A 280 -53.04 101.13 41.32
C PRO A 280 -53.76 101.42 42.65
N SER A 281 -54.18 100.38 43.39
CA SER A 281 -54.12 100.40 44.86
C SER A 281 -54.39 99.06 45.54
N LYS A 282 -53.34 98.59 46.23
CA LYS A 282 -53.30 98.18 47.65
C LYS A 282 -54.40 97.28 48.24
N ARG A 283 -53.88 96.24 48.91
CA ARG A 283 -54.32 95.59 50.18
C ARG A 283 -55.47 94.58 50.04
N ARG A 284 -55.54 93.48 50.81
CA ARG A 284 -54.68 92.78 51.79
C ARG A 284 -55.49 91.55 52.24
N PHE A 285 -54.81 90.43 52.53
CA PHE A 285 -55.16 89.34 53.48
C PHE A 285 -56.49 88.58 53.25
N THR A 286 -56.58 87.26 53.41
CA THR A 286 -55.92 86.32 54.36
C THR A 286 -55.55 85.01 53.69
#